data_AF-A0A2V9MCM5-F1
#
_entry.id   AF-A0A2V9MCM5-F1
#
_cell.length_a   1.000
_cell.length_b   1.000
_cell.length_c   1.000
_cell.angle_alpha   90.00
_cell.angle_beta   90.00
_cell.angle_gamma   90.00
#
_symmetry.space_group_name_H-M   'P 1'
#
loop_
_entity.id
_entity.type
_entity.pdbx_description
1 polymer ?
#
loop_
_entity_poly.entity_id
_entity_poly.type
_entity_poly.pdbx_seq_one_letter_code
_entity_poly.pdbx_strand_id
1 'polypeptide(L)'
;MPETPFAWAGDVRAFLDTPEEELLRELTRFARETGAPQLFAWDRSLGILRRELTQCGAHAERFGLVLEFELHRGGGRRPDLIVLENGIVLVVEFKNRVDPEPADLDQVRTYV
;
A
#
# COMPACT_ATOMS: atom_id res chain seq x y z
N MET A 1 -5.83 -2.99 22.38
CA MET A 1 -6.30 -1.99 21.40
C MET A 1 -6.91 -2.76 20.25
N PRO A 2 -8.04 -2.33 19.66
CA PRO A 2 -8.50 -2.99 18.44
C PRO A 2 -7.38 -2.84 17.41
N GLU A 3 -7.02 -3.94 16.75
CA GLU A 3 -6.07 -3.90 15.65
C GLU A 3 -6.64 -2.99 14.56
N THR A 4 -5.84 -2.06 14.06
CA THR A 4 -6.22 -1.25 12.91
C THR A 4 -6.39 -2.16 11.70
N PRO A 5 -7.33 -1.89 10.78
CA PRO A 5 -7.53 -2.69 9.58
C PRO A 5 -6.47 -2.38 8.51
N PHE A 6 -5.28 -1.93 8.90
CA PHE A 6 -4.19 -1.57 8.00
C PHE A 6 -2.85 -1.67 8.70
N ALA A 7 -1.78 -1.82 7.91
CA ALA A 7 -0.43 -1.83 8.42
C ALA A 7 0.10 -0.43 8.74
N TRP A 8 -0.14 0.52 7.85
CA TRP A 8 0.32 1.90 8.01
C TRP A 8 -0.65 2.87 7.33
N ALA A 9 -0.81 4.07 7.91
CA ALA A 9 -1.57 5.15 7.31
C ALA A 9 -0.97 6.51 7.66
N GLY A 10 -0.98 7.43 6.71
CA GLY A 10 -0.43 8.79 6.84
C GLY A 10 -0.63 9.58 5.55
N ASP A 11 0.01 10.74 5.43
CA ASP A 11 0.09 11.46 4.15
C ASP A 11 1.40 11.13 3.42
N VAL A 12 1.52 11.57 2.16
CA VAL A 12 2.74 11.36 1.35
C VAL A 12 3.96 11.95 2.04
N ARG A 13 3.85 13.11 2.69
CA ARG A 13 4.97 13.70 3.42
C ARG A 13 5.44 12.78 4.54
N ALA A 14 4.54 12.33 5.40
CA ALA A 14 4.83 11.39 6.48
C ALA A 14 5.43 10.10 5.93
N PHE A 15 4.92 9.58 4.82
CA PHE A 15 5.47 8.39 4.16
C PHE A 15 6.93 8.60 3.73
N LEU A 16 7.21 9.70 3.03
CA LEU A 16 8.56 10.03 2.55
C LEU A 16 9.54 10.29 3.70
N ASP A 17 9.09 10.93 4.77
CA ASP A 17 9.88 11.25 5.97
C ASP A 17 10.11 10.01 6.88
N THR A 18 9.24 9.00 6.82
CA THR A 18 9.40 7.75 7.58
C THR A 18 10.53 6.92 6.98
N PRO A 19 11.47 6.32 7.74
CA PRO A 19 12.45 5.39 7.17
C PRO A 19 11.82 4.12 6.58
N GLU A 20 12.36 3.61 5.47
CA GLU A 20 11.81 2.41 4.81
C GLU A 20 11.81 1.17 5.71
N GLU A 21 12.84 1.01 6.53
CA GLU A 21 12.92 -0.06 7.54
C GLU A 21 11.78 0.00 8.56
N GLU A 22 11.29 1.19 8.89
CA GLU A 22 10.17 1.36 9.80
C GLU A 22 8.84 0.96 9.14
N LEU A 23 8.64 1.36 7.88
CA LEU A 23 7.49 0.92 7.08
C LEU A 23 7.46 -0.60 6.92
N LEU A 24 8.60 -1.22 6.59
CA LEU A 24 8.73 -2.68 6.49
C LEU A 24 8.42 -3.39 7.81
N ARG A 25 8.82 -2.81 8.95
CA ARG A 25 8.47 -3.34 10.28
C ARG A 25 6.97 -3.31 10.54
N GLU A 26 6.30 -2.21 10.20
CA GLU A 26 4.84 -2.08 10.36
C GLU A 26 4.08 -3.09 9.47
N LEU A 27 4.48 -3.24 8.21
CA LEU A 27 3.94 -4.23 7.28
C LEU A 27 4.11 -5.67 7.80
N THR A 28 5.32 -5.99 8.28
CA THR A 28 5.65 -7.31 8.83
C THR A 28 4.82 -7.61 10.08
N ARG A 29 4.70 -6.64 10.99
CA ARG A 29 3.90 -6.78 12.21
C ARG A 29 2.43 -7.02 11.88
N PHE A 30 1.91 -6.31 10.88
CA PHE A 30 0.51 -6.41 10.47
C PHE A 30 0.17 -7.77 9.84
N ALA A 31 1.03 -8.29 8.96
CA ALA A 31 0.75 -9.53 8.25
C ALA A 31 0.78 -10.79 9.14
N ARG A 32 1.28 -10.70 10.38
CA ARG A 32 1.41 -11.77 11.40
C ARG A 32 2.33 -12.93 11.01
N GLU A 33 2.29 -13.41 9.77
CA GLU A 33 3.20 -14.38 9.17
C GLU A 33 3.63 -13.90 7.78
N THR A 34 4.94 -13.77 7.55
CA THR A 34 5.49 -13.30 6.26
C THR A 34 6.67 -14.15 5.82
N GLY A 35 6.67 -14.60 4.57
CA GLY A 35 7.82 -15.25 3.94
C GLY A 35 8.74 -14.26 3.23
N ALA A 36 9.97 -14.70 2.92
CA ALA A 36 10.95 -13.89 2.17
C ALA A 36 10.42 -13.29 0.85
N PRO A 37 9.55 -13.96 0.07
CA PRO A 37 8.98 -13.36 -1.15
C PRO A 37 8.12 -12.11 -0.88
N GLN A 38 7.37 -12.08 0.23
CA GLN A 38 6.52 -10.94 0.59
C GLN A 38 7.36 -9.74 1.00
N LEU A 39 8.38 -9.95 1.83
CA LEU A 39 9.31 -8.90 2.25
C LEU A 39 10.00 -8.25 1.03
N PHE A 40 10.43 -9.06 0.07
CA PHE A 40 11.03 -8.57 -1.17
C PHE A 40 10.03 -7.80 -2.05
N ALA A 41 8.77 -8.24 -2.10
CA ALA A 41 7.72 -7.52 -2.83
C ALA A 41 7.46 -6.13 -2.22
N TRP A 42 7.41 -6.04 -0.89
CA TRP A 42 7.24 -4.76 -0.20
C TRP A 42 8.41 -3.83 -0.37
N ASP A 43 9.64 -4.30 -0.14
CA ASP A 43 10.87 -3.51 -0.32
C ASP A 43 10.91 -2.85 -1.71
N ARG A 44 10.68 -3.65 -2.75
CA ARG A 44 10.59 -3.15 -4.13
C ARG A 44 9.45 -2.13 -4.32
N SER A 45 8.26 -2.43 -3.79
CA SER A 45 7.07 -1.59 -3.98
C SER A 45 7.22 -0.26 -3.26
N LEU A 46 7.78 -0.25 -2.05
CA LEU A 46 8.09 0.95 -1.28
C LEU A 46 9.11 1.82 -2.02
N GLY A 47 10.20 1.22 -2.52
CA GLY A 47 11.20 1.95 -3.30
C GLY A 47 10.64 2.59 -4.57
N ILE A 48 9.76 1.89 -5.30
CA ILE A 48 9.06 2.45 -6.47
C ILE A 48 8.12 3.58 -6.02
N LEU A 49 7.27 3.33 -5.02
CA LEU A 49 6.29 4.30 -4.55
C LEU A 49 6.96 5.60 -4.06
N ARG A 50 8.05 5.51 -3.31
CA ARG A 50 8.85 6.68 -2.89
C ARG A 50 9.32 7.49 -4.08
N ARG A 51 9.87 6.82 -5.11
CA ARG A 51 10.38 7.50 -6.31
C ARG A 51 9.25 8.22 -7.04
N GLU A 52 8.13 7.55 -7.28
CA GLU A 52 6.99 8.14 -8.00
C GLU A 52 6.35 9.31 -7.21
N LEU A 53 6.14 9.14 -5.90
CA LEU A 53 5.60 10.21 -5.04
C LEU A 53 6.54 11.42 -4.96
N THR A 54 7.85 11.20 -4.92
CA THR A 54 8.85 12.30 -4.98
C THR A 54 8.73 13.09 -6.28
N GLN A 55 8.43 12.43 -7.40
CA GLN A 55 8.24 13.08 -8.70
C GLN A 55 6.93 13.86 -8.80
N CYS A 56 5.88 13.48 -8.05
CA CYS A 56 4.62 14.22 -7.98
C CYS A 56 4.78 15.61 -7.30
N GLY A 57 5.82 15.79 -6.49
CA GLY A 57 6.17 17.06 -5.85
C GLY A 57 5.15 17.55 -4.81
N ALA A 58 5.19 18.86 -4.51
CA ALA A 58 4.47 19.47 -3.38
C ALA A 58 2.95 19.30 -3.40
N HIS A 59 2.34 19.06 -4.57
CA HIS A 59 0.90 18.85 -4.66
C HIS A 59 0.46 17.55 -3.98
N ALA A 60 1.27 16.50 -4.09
CA ALA A 60 0.94 15.18 -3.55
C ALA A 60 1.20 15.05 -2.04
N GLU A 61 1.96 15.97 -1.42
CA GLU A 61 2.37 15.87 -0.01
C GLU A 61 1.24 15.59 0.97
N ARG A 62 0.03 16.08 0.65
CA ARG A 62 -1.18 15.94 1.50
C ARG A 62 -2.08 14.77 1.12
N PHE A 63 -1.75 14.03 0.06
CA PHE A 63 -2.54 12.87 -0.33
C PHE A 63 -2.42 11.84 0.79
N GLY A 64 -3.56 11.32 1.22
CA GLY A 64 -3.61 10.24 2.19
C GLY A 64 -3.14 8.94 1.55
N LEU A 65 -2.40 8.15 2.32
CA LEU A 65 -1.90 6.84 1.94
C LEU A 65 -2.28 5.84 3.02
N VAL A 66 -2.75 4.67 2.60
CA VAL A 66 -3.03 3.54 3.51
C VAL A 66 -2.44 2.28 2.89
N LEU A 67 -1.55 1.60 3.63
CA LEU A 67 -0.88 0.39 3.18
C LEU A 67 -1.51 -0.85 3.82
N GLU A 68 -1.68 -1.90 3.01
CA GLU A 68 -2.18 -3.22 3.42
C GLU A 68 -3.50 -3.14 4.19
N PHE A 69 -4.54 -2.61 3.56
CA PHE A 69 -5.83 -2.37 4.22
C PHE A 69 -6.75 -3.60 4.17
N GLU A 70 -7.08 -4.22 5.29
CA GLU A 70 -8.03 -5.32 5.32
C GLU A 70 -9.49 -4.83 5.20
N LEU A 71 -10.18 -5.29 4.16
CA LEU A 71 -11.59 -4.96 3.95
C LEU A 71 -12.48 -5.74 4.93
N HIS A 72 -13.23 -5.01 5.75
CA HIS A 72 -14.26 -5.59 6.61
C HIS A 72 -15.30 -6.34 5.76
N ARG A 73 -15.55 -7.62 6.08
CA ARG A 73 -16.42 -8.52 5.30
C ARG A 73 -15.94 -8.75 3.86
N GLY A 74 -14.69 -8.40 3.56
CA GLY A 74 -14.05 -8.61 2.27
C GLY A 74 -13.59 -10.05 2.02
N GLY A 75 -13.80 -10.98 2.95
CA GLY A 75 -13.32 -12.36 2.80
C GLY A 75 -11.79 -12.47 2.84
N GLY A 76 -11.12 -11.62 3.63
CA GLY A 76 -9.65 -11.58 3.71
C GLY A 76 -8.97 -10.77 2.61
N ARG A 77 -9.75 -10.08 1.76
CA ARG A 77 -9.24 -9.18 0.74
C ARG A 77 -8.55 -7.96 1.34
N ARG A 78 -7.42 -7.59 0.75
CA ARG A 78 -6.53 -6.58 1.28
C ARG A 78 -5.81 -5.85 0.14
N PRO A 79 -6.23 -4.63 -0.24
CA PRO A 79 -5.46 -3.83 -1.17
C PRO A 79 -4.09 -3.46 -0.60
N ASP A 80 -3.07 -3.49 -1.45
CA ASP A 80 -1.71 -3.13 -1.06
C ASP A 80 -1.58 -1.65 -0.72
N LEU A 81 -2.20 -0.77 -1.52
CA LEU A 81 -2.17 0.68 -1.33
C LEU A 81 -3.53 1.32 -1.68
N ILE A 82 -3.97 2.22 -0.80
CA ILE A 82 -5.06 3.16 -1.06
C ILE A 82 -4.48 4.58 -1.04
N VAL A 83 -4.76 5.37 -2.07
CA VAL A 83 -4.45 6.80 -2.13
C VAL A 83 -5.75 7.60 -2.04
N LEU A 84 -5.76 8.60 -1.17
CA LEU A 84 -6.90 9.45 -0.87
C LEU A 84 -6.57 10.90 -1.21
N GLU A 85 -7.34 11.49 -2.11
CA GLU A 85 -7.20 12.91 -2.42
C GLU A 85 -8.54 13.55 -2.77
N ASN A 86 -8.95 14.58 -2.03
CA ASN A 86 -10.14 15.42 -2.31
C ASN A 86 -11.39 14.64 -2.80
N GLY A 87 -11.73 13.54 -2.12
CA GLY A 87 -12.91 12.71 -2.46
C GLY A 87 -12.67 11.66 -3.55
N ILE A 88 -11.46 11.56 -4.06
CA ILE A 88 -10.99 10.49 -4.95
C ILE A 88 -10.34 9.40 -4.10
N VAL A 89 -10.72 8.15 -4.37
CA VAL A 89 -10.10 6.95 -3.81
C VAL A 89 -9.46 6.18 -4.95
N LEU A 90 -8.15 6.06 -4.94
CA LEU A 90 -7.39 5.21 -5.85
C LEU A 90 -6.93 3.97 -5.10
N VAL A 91 -7.23 2.80 -5.65
CA VAL A 91 -6.78 1.51 -5.12
C VAL A 91 -5.71 0.95 -6.04
N VAL A 92 -4.56 0.61 -5.47
CA VAL A 92 -3.39 0.11 -6.20
C VAL A 92 -2.99 -1.25 -5.63
N GLU A 93 -2.78 -2.19 -6.54
CA GLU A 93 -2.25 -3.53 -6.24
C GLU A 93 -0.91 -3.67 -6.95
N PHE A 94 0.15 -4.01 -6.23
CA PHE A 94 1.48 -4.19 -6.78
C PHE A 94 1.64 -5.62 -7.30
N LYS A 95 2.31 -5.75 -8.45
CA LYS A 95 2.66 -7.05 -9.03
C LYS A 95 4.15 -7.09 -9.34
N ASN A 96 4.80 -8.18 -8.97
CA ASN A 96 6.22 -8.43 -9.26
C ASN A 96 6.45 -8.94 -10.69
N ARG A 97 5.70 -8.41 -11.67
CA ARG A 97 5.77 -8.75 -13.09
C ARG A 97 5.51 -7.50 -13.94
N VAL A 98 5.98 -7.52 -15.18
CA VAL A 98 5.87 -6.38 -16.10
C VAL A 98 4.44 -6.17 -16.57
N ASP A 99 3.76 -7.26 -16.93
CA ASP A 99 2.40 -7.21 -17.46
C ASP A 99 1.39 -7.78 -16.45
N PRO A 100 0.26 -7.10 -16.21
CA PRO A 100 -0.82 -7.65 -15.41
C PRO A 100 -1.54 -8.75 -16.19
N GLU A 101 -1.97 -9.79 -15.48
CA GLU A 101 -2.87 -10.80 -16.03
C GLU A 101 -4.34 -10.36 -15.86
N PRO A 102 -5.29 -10.91 -16.65
CA PRO A 102 -6.71 -10.63 -16.46
C PRO A 102 -7.19 -10.82 -15.02
N ALA A 103 -6.66 -11.83 -14.32
CA ALA A 103 -6.97 -12.09 -12.92
C ALA A 103 -6.53 -10.96 -11.97
N ASP A 104 -5.43 -10.25 -12.28
CA ASP A 104 -5.00 -9.08 -11.49
C ASP A 104 -5.99 -7.93 -11.63
N LEU A 105 -6.48 -7.71 -12.85
CA LEU A 105 -7.46 -6.67 -13.13
C LEU A 105 -8.80 -6.99 -12.45
N ASP A 106 -9.21 -8.26 -12.50
CA ASP A 106 -10.43 -8.71 -11.84
C ASP A 106 -10.31 -8.58 -10.32
N GLN A 107 -9.14 -8.86 -9.73
CA GLN A 107 -8.89 -8.66 -8.30
C GLN A 107 -9.15 -7.20 -7.90
N VAL A 108 -8.55 -6.24 -8.62
CA VAL A 108 -8.70 -4.80 -8.32
C VAL A 108 -10.14 -4.34 -8.48
N ARG A 109 -10.85 -4.82 -9.51
CA ARG A 109 -12.28 -4.54 -9.72
C ARG A 109 -13.15 -4.99 -8.56
N THR A 110 -12.71 -5.97 -7.77
CA THR A 110 -13.53 -6.43 -6.65
C THR A 110 -13.55 -5.46 -5.46
N TYR A 111 -12.67 -4.45 -5.45
CA TYR A 111 -12.56 -3.45 -4.38
C TYR A 111 -13.51 -2.25 -4.54
N VAL A 112 -14.08 -2.04 -5.72
CA VAL A 112 -14.91 -0.87 -6.10
C VAL A 112 -16.26 -1.31 -6.67
#